data_AF-A0AAW4UCR1-F1
#
_entry.id   AF-A0AAW4UCR1-F1
#
_cell.length_a   1.000
_cell.length_b   1.000
_cell.length_c   1.000
_cell.angle_alpha   90.00
_cell.angle_beta   90.00
_cell.angle_gamma   90.00
#
_symmetry.space_group_name_H-M   'P 1'
#
loop_
_entity.id
_entity.type
_entity.pdbx_description
1 polymer ?
#
loop_
_entity_poly.entity_id
_entity_poly.type
_entity_poly.pdbx_seq_one_letter_code
_entity_poly.pdbx_strand_id
1 'polypeptide(L)' 'MNILKEFAKIFIKSKLDDEKRKLKDKLQKQIITTTSTSVVARNTAYLRIIDTLNGKGIAEVNKIIDKI' A
#
# COMPACT_ATOMS: atom_id res chain seq x y z
N MET A 1 31.90 5.47 9.06
CA MET A 1 30.52 5.50 8.51
C MET A 1 30.47 4.51 7.35
N ASN A 2 29.62 3.49 7.41
CA ASN A 2 29.70 2.36 6.48
C ASN A 2 28.67 2.54 5.36
N ILE A 3 29.13 3.02 4.20
CA ILE A 3 28.32 3.45 3.05
C ILE A 3 27.30 2.36 2.61
N LEU A 4 27.67 1.08 2.73
CA LEU A 4 26.80 -0.07 2.47
C LEU A 4 25.52 -0.08 3.32
N LYS A 5 25.60 0.31 4.59
CA LYS A 5 24.44 0.37 5.48
C LYS A 5 23.47 1.50 5.11
N GLU A 6 23.98 2.59 4.53
CA GLU A 6 23.16 3.71 4.07
C GLU A 6 22.45 3.39 2.77
N PHE A 7 23.14 2.78 1.81
CA PHE A 7 22.51 2.29 0.57
C PHE A 7 21.40 1.27 0.84
N ALA A 8 21.61 0.32 1.77
CA ALA A 8 20.58 -0.65 2.15
C ALA A 8 19.33 0.03 2.74
N LYS A 9 19.49 1.05 3.58
CA LYS A 9 18.35 1.82 4.15
C LYS A 9 17.59 2.57 3.06
N ILE A 10 18.30 3.23 2.15
CA ILE A 10 17.69 3.96 1.01
C ILE A 10 16.92 2.97 0.13
N PHE A 11 17.51 1.82 -0.17
CA PHE A 11 16.89 0.79 -1.01
C PHE A 11 15.61 0.23 -0.38
N ILE A 12 15.63 -0.10 0.92
CA ILE A 12 14.43 -0.59 1.63
C ILE A 12 13.33 0.46 1.64
N LYS A 13 13.68 1.73 1.85
CA LYS A 13 12.72 2.84 1.83
C LYS A 13 12.10 3.01 0.44
N SER A 14 12.91 3.03 -0.61
CA SER A 14 12.44 3.13 -2.00
C SER A 14 11.48 2.00 -2.36
N LYS A 15 11.80 0.76 -1.97
CA LYS A 15 10.92 -0.39 -2.22
C LYS A 15 9.59 -0.27 -1.49
N LEU A 16 9.62 0.20 -0.24
CA LEU A 16 8.41 0.41 0.55
C LEU A 16 7.52 1.49 -0.08
N ASP A 17 8.12 2.59 -0.55
CA ASP A 17 7.38 3.69 -1.19
C ASP A 17 6.75 3.24 -2.53
N ASP A 18 7.45 2.41 -3.31
CA ASP A 18 6.90 1.80 -4.52
C ASP A 18 5.72 0.86 -4.22
N GLU A 19 5.82 0.05 -3.17
CA GLU A 19 4.74 -0.84 -2.74
C GLU A 19 3.51 -0.04 -2.26
N LYS A 20 3.73 1.06 -1.52
CA LYS A 20 2.65 2.00 -1.14
C LYS A 20 1.98 2.59 -2.36
N ARG A 21 2.74 3.05 -3.35
CA ARG A 21 2.20 3.64 -4.59
C ARG A 21 1.34 2.65 -5.35
N LYS A 22 1.84 1.44 -5.59
CA LYS A 22 1.08 0.37 -6.28
C LYS A 22 -0.21 0.03 -5.56
N LEU A 23 -0.19 -0.01 -4.22
CA LEU A 23 -1.37 -0.29 -3.43
C LEU A 23 -2.39 0.86 -3.47
N LYS A 24 -1.93 2.13 -3.45
CA LYS A 24 -2.80 3.30 -3.66
C LYS A 24 -3.53 3.21 -5.01
N ASP A 25 -2.80 2.90 -6.08
CA ASP A 25 -3.37 2.80 -7.42
C ASP A 25 -4.42 1.68 -7.51
N LYS A 26 -4.15 0.50 -6.92
CA LYS A 26 -5.11 -0.61 -6.84
C LYS A 26 -6.40 -0.21 -6.10
N LEU A 27 -6.24 0.41 -4.91
CA LEU A 27 -7.35 0.84 -4.07
C LEU A 27 -8.23 1.86 -4.79
N GLN A 28 -7.62 2.87 -5.42
CA GLN A 28 -8.33 3.89 -6.19
C GLN A 28 -9.06 3.28 -7.38
N LYS A 29 -8.41 2.37 -8.13
CA LYS A 29 -9.05 1.67 -9.25
C LYS A 29 -10.30 0.92 -8.79
N GLN A 30 -10.22 0.13 -7.71
CA GLN A 30 -11.37 -0.60 -7.20
C GLN A 30 -12.50 0.32 -6.70
N ILE A 31 -12.18 1.46 -6.08
CA ILE A 31 -13.18 2.45 -5.65
C ILE A 31 -13.96 2.99 -6.86
N ILE A 32 -13.26 3.30 -7.96
CA ILE A 32 -13.87 3.88 -9.16
C ILE A 32 -14.69 2.83 -9.92
N THR A 33 -14.25 1.56 -9.92
CA THR A 33 -14.88 0.52 -10.76
C THR A 33 -15.94 -0.32 -10.05
N THR A 34 -16.01 -0.33 -8.72
CA THR A 34 -16.98 -1.16 -7.98
C THR A 34 -18.33 -0.46 -7.81
N THR A 35 -19.41 -1.24 -7.82
CA THR A 35 -20.75 -0.78 -7.42
C THR A 35 -21.05 -1.04 -5.95
N SER A 36 -20.18 -1.77 -5.25
CA SER A 36 -20.37 -2.13 -3.85
C SER A 36 -19.95 -1.00 -2.90
N THR A 37 -20.93 -0.45 -2.18
CA THR A 37 -20.69 0.60 -1.17
C THR A 37 -19.73 0.14 -0.07
N SER A 38 -19.75 -1.14 0.31
CA SER A 38 -18.84 -1.68 1.33
C SER A 38 -17.40 -1.73 0.85
N VAL A 39 -17.17 -2.04 -0.43
CA VAL A 39 -15.83 -2.02 -1.05
C VAL A 39 -15.32 -0.58 -1.13
N VAL A 40 -16.16 0.38 -1.53
CA VAL A 40 -15.81 1.81 -1.55
C VAL A 40 -15.41 2.31 -0.16
N ALA A 41 -16.22 2.05 0.87
CA ALA A 41 -15.96 2.52 2.23
C ALA A 41 -14.66 1.92 2.80
N ARG A 42 -14.46 0.60 2.66
CA ARG A 42 -13.27 -0.09 3.14
C ARG A 42 -12.00 0.40 2.43
N ASN A 43 -12.02 0.48 1.10
CA ASN A 43 -10.85 0.89 0.33
C ASN A 43 -10.50 2.36 0.59
N THR A 44 -11.50 3.22 0.80
CA THR A 44 -11.29 4.61 1.22
C THR A 44 -10.62 4.69 2.60
N ALA A 45 -11.02 3.83 3.55
CA ALA A 45 -10.37 3.74 4.85
C ALA A 45 -8.90 3.31 4.73
N TYR A 46 -8.60 2.33 3.87
CA TYR A 46 -7.22 1.90 3.61
C TYR A 46 -6.35 3.00 2.99
N LEU A 47 -6.90 3.81 2.07
CA LEU A 47 -6.18 4.95 1.51
C LEU A 47 -5.78 6.00 2.56
N ARG A 48 -6.54 6.16 3.65
CA ARG A 48 -6.23 7.12 4.73
C ARG A 48 -5.07 6.68 5.61
N ILE A 49 -4.80 5.38 5.69
CA ILE A 49 -3.79 4.83 6.61
C ILE A 49 -2.52 4.33 5.89
N ILE A 50 -2.54 4.23 4.57
CA ILE A 50 -1.46 3.60 3.79
C ILE A 50 -0.08 4.23 4.01
N ASP A 51 -0.02 5.55 4.21
CA ASP A 51 1.25 6.25 4.44
C ASP A 51 1.85 5.92 5.81
N THR A 52 1.02 5.50 6.77
CA THR A 52 1.45 5.06 8.10
C THR A 52 1.78 3.57 8.16
N LEU A 53 1.51 2.80 7.10
CA LEU A 53 1.80 1.37 7.06
C LEU A 53 3.29 1.08 6.82
N ASN A 54 3.77 0.03 7.48
CA ASN A 54 5.03 -0.63 7.16
C ASN A 54 4.81 -1.74 6.10
N GLY A 55 5.89 -2.41 5.67
CA GLY A 55 5.78 -3.45 4.64
C GLY A 55 4.82 -4.60 4.98
N LYS A 56 4.73 -5.00 6.26
CA LYS A 56 3.76 -6.03 6.69
C LYS A 56 2.32 -5.54 6.54
N GLY A 57 2.04 -4.31 6.95
CA GLY A 57 0.71 -3.70 6.80
C GLY A 57 0.26 -3.61 5.34
N ILE A 58 1.17 -3.22 4.43
CA ILE A 58 0.89 -3.18 2.98
C ILE A 58 0.56 -4.58 2.43
N ALA A 59 1.27 -5.61 2.89
CA ALA A 59 1.03 -6.99 2.47
C ALA A 59 -0.35 -7.50 2.90
N GLU A 60 -0.77 -7.22 4.15
CA GLU A 60 -2.09 -7.61 4.63
C GLU A 60 -3.23 -6.92 3.87
N VAL A 61 -3.10 -5.62 3.57
CA VAL A 61 -4.09 -4.91 2.77
C VAL A 61 -4.18 -5.48 1.35
N ASN A 62 -3.04 -5.79 0.71
CA ASN A 62 -3.04 -6.45 -0.60
C ASN A 62 -3.77 -7.80 -0.57
N LYS A 63 -3.53 -8.66 0.44
CA LYS A 63 -4.22 -9.95 0.57
C LYS A 63 -5.74 -9.79 0.68
N ILE A 64 -6.22 -8.73 1.34
CA ILE A 64 -7.66 -8.46 1.47
C ILE A 64 -8.22 -7.99 0.14
N ILE A 65 -7.48 -7.14 -0.59
CA ILE A 65 -7.88 -6.62 -1.90
C ILE A 65 -7.93 -7.71 -2.96
N ASP A 66 -6.95 -8.61 -2.98
CA ASP A 66 -6.84 -9.66 -3.99
C ASP A 66 -7.88 -10.79 -3.77
N LYS A 67 -8.63 -10.78 -2.66
CA LYS A 67 -9.73 -11.72 -2.36
C LYS A 67 -11.11 -11.27 -2.85
N ILE A 68 -11.21 -10.06 -3.40
CA ILE A 68 -12.45 -9.45 -3.90
C ILE A 68 -12.53 -9.70 -5.40
#